data_AF-A0A8I0GMI5-F1
#
_entry.id   AF-A0A8I0GMI5-F1
#
_cell.length_a   1.000
_cell.length_b   1.000
_cell.length_c   1.000
_cell.angle_alpha   90.00
_cell.angle_beta   90.00
_cell.angle_gamma   90.00
#
_symmetry.space_group_name_H-M   'P 1'
#
loop_
_entity.id
_entity.type
_entity.pdbx_description
1 polymer ?
#
loop_
_entity_poly.entity_id
_entity_poly.type
_entity_poly.pdbx_seq_one_letter_code
_entity_poly.pdbx_strand_id
1 'polypeptide(L)'
;ARLWIPNVHRIKNIIDARLRRTQPGPGYIHLPGDLGLEYIEEIAAEELVDGKWKKRRTRNETWDHLVYGEATLLRPGYAQSRVDMRWVWRGFSIVWPKAADEPEPAPVPAPIETKQENDPSPPAPAPRRRKAPVRRGKGWMGRLS
;
A
#
# COMPACT_ATOMS: atom_id res chain seq x y z
N ALA A 1 30.75 8.11 -19.08
CA ALA A 1 29.48 7.70 -18.43
C ALA A 1 28.58 8.93 -18.29
N ARG A 2 27.27 8.83 -18.56
CA ARG A 2 26.31 9.93 -18.36
C ARG A 2 25.75 9.88 -16.94
N LEU A 3 25.76 11.00 -16.22
CA LEU A 3 25.16 11.11 -14.89
C LEU A 3 23.63 10.97 -14.99
N TRP A 4 23.05 10.16 -14.11
CA TRP A 4 21.60 9.98 -13.96
C TRP A 4 21.19 10.46 -12.57
N ILE A 5 20.19 11.33 -12.50
CA ILE A 5 19.71 11.94 -11.25
C ILE A 5 18.31 11.39 -10.93
N PRO A 6 18.16 10.52 -9.92
CA PRO A 6 16.85 10.01 -9.52
C PRO A 6 16.00 11.09 -8.84
N ASN A 7 14.68 11.05 -9.06
CA ASN A 7 13.73 11.78 -8.22
C ASN A 7 13.51 11.00 -6.92
N VAL A 8 14.31 11.33 -5.90
CA VAL A 8 14.33 10.63 -4.60
C VAL A 8 12.96 10.66 -3.91
N HIS A 9 12.23 11.76 -3.94
CA HIS A 9 10.90 11.84 -3.32
C HIS A 9 9.91 10.85 -3.94
N ARG A 10 9.95 10.70 -5.27
CA ARG A 10 9.09 9.73 -5.96
C ARG A 10 9.46 8.29 -5.61
N ILE A 11 10.76 8.00 -5.47
CA ILE A 11 11.25 6.69 -5.06
C ILE A 11 10.78 6.36 -3.64
N LYS A 12 10.93 7.30 -2.71
CA LYS A 12 10.45 7.17 -1.33
C LYS A 12 8.94 6.89 -1.28
N ASN A 13 8.13 7.56 -2.11
CA ASN A 13 6.70 7.28 -2.21
C ASN A 13 6.40 5.85 -2.73
N ILE A 14 7.20 5.34 -3.67
CA ILE A 14 7.06 3.95 -4.15
C ILE A 14 7.39 2.98 -3.02
N ILE A 15 8.48 3.19 -2.30
CA ILE A 15 8.90 2.32 -1.19
C ILE A 15 7.86 2.34 -0.07
N ASP A 16 7.36 3.51 0.34
CA ASP A 16 6.27 3.63 1.33
C ASP A 16 5.02 2.84 0.90
N ALA A 17 4.60 2.98 -0.36
CA ALA A 17 3.47 2.21 -0.89
C ALA A 17 3.71 0.69 -0.89
N ARG A 18 4.96 0.25 -1.09
CA ARG A 18 5.35 -1.17 -1.05
C ARG A 18 5.43 -1.71 0.37
N LEU A 19 5.96 -0.95 1.31
CA LEU A 19 6.04 -1.32 2.74
C LEU A 19 4.65 -1.47 3.37
N ARG A 20 3.65 -0.71 2.90
CA ARG A 20 2.26 -0.82 3.37
C ARG A 20 1.52 -2.07 2.87
N ARG A 21 2.11 -2.85 1.97
CA ARG A 21 1.49 -4.09 1.50
C ARG A 21 1.56 -5.15 2.59
N THR A 22 0.44 -5.83 2.83
CA THR A 22 0.35 -6.89 3.84
C THR A 22 0.50 -8.29 3.24
N GLN A 23 0.19 -8.46 1.95
CA GLN A 23 0.24 -9.75 1.27
C GLN A 23 1.47 -9.89 0.36
N PRO A 24 2.14 -11.06 0.35
CA PRO A 24 3.24 -11.34 -0.57
C PRO A 24 2.83 -11.20 -2.03
N GLY A 25 3.73 -10.67 -2.86
CA GLY A 25 3.47 -10.47 -4.28
C GLY A 25 4.37 -9.42 -4.93
N PRO A 26 4.08 -9.02 -6.17
CA PRO A 26 4.92 -8.07 -6.89
C PRO A 26 5.02 -6.72 -6.16
N GLY A 27 6.26 -6.35 -5.81
CA GLY A 27 6.52 -5.14 -5.04
C GLY A 27 6.12 -5.23 -3.57
N TYR A 28 5.95 -6.42 -3.00
CA TYR A 28 6.01 -6.63 -1.55
C TYR A 28 7.48 -6.62 -1.10
N ILE A 29 7.76 -5.95 0.02
CA ILE A 29 9.11 -5.91 0.62
C ILE A 29 9.16 -6.92 1.76
N HIS A 30 9.96 -7.96 1.59
CA HIS A 30 10.22 -8.93 2.65
C HIS A 30 11.21 -8.36 3.65
N LEU A 31 10.83 -8.30 4.92
CA LEU A 31 11.73 -7.99 6.03
C LEU A 31 12.05 -9.30 6.79
N PRO A 32 13.31 -9.54 7.16
CA PRO A 32 13.68 -10.68 8.01
C PRO A 32 12.92 -10.64 9.34
N GLY A 33 12.50 -11.81 9.84
CA GLY A 33 11.77 -11.89 11.12
C GLY A 33 12.64 -11.59 12.35
N ASP A 34 13.96 -11.70 12.20
CA ASP A 34 15.00 -11.41 13.19
C ASP A 34 15.63 -10.02 12.98
N LEU A 35 15.05 -9.18 12.12
CA LEU A 35 15.56 -7.84 11.86
C LEU A 35 15.50 -6.99 13.14
N GLY A 36 16.66 -6.49 13.56
CA GLY A 36 16.78 -5.64 14.75
C GLY A 36 15.88 -4.40 14.68
N LEU A 37 15.36 -3.98 15.85
CA LEU A 37 14.46 -2.83 15.95
C LEU A 37 15.11 -1.54 15.42
N GLU A 38 16.42 -1.40 15.57
CA GLU A 38 17.20 -0.28 15.04
C GLU A 38 17.01 -0.10 13.53
N TYR A 39 16.93 -1.19 12.76
CA TYR A 39 16.71 -1.12 11.32
C TYR A 39 15.28 -0.70 10.98
N ILE A 40 14.29 -1.18 11.75
CA ILE A 40 12.88 -0.75 11.61
C ILE A 40 12.74 0.74 11.92
N GLU A 41 13.41 1.20 12.98
CA GLU A 41 13.45 2.59 13.36
C GLU A 41 14.13 3.48 12.33
N GLU A 42 15.17 2.98 11.67
CA GLU A 42 15.83 3.65 10.55
C GLU A 42 14.97 3.70 9.29
N ILE A 43 14.18 2.66 9.00
CA ILE A 43 13.17 2.69 7.91
C ILE A 43 12.15 3.80 8.19
N ALA A 44 11.76 3.97 9.47
CA ALA A 44 10.87 5.03 9.92
C ALA A 44 11.57 6.37 10.24
N ALA A 45 12.85 6.54 9.86
CA ALA A 45 13.62 7.74 10.19
C ALA A 45 13.14 9.01 9.47
N GLU A 46 12.37 8.87 8.40
CA GLU A 46 11.75 9.97 7.68
C GLU A 46 10.24 9.79 7.60
N GLU A 47 9.53 10.92 7.53
CA GLU A 47 8.07 10.94 7.42
C GLU A 47 7.63 11.91 6.34
N LEU A 48 6.53 11.58 5.66
CA LEU A 48 5.90 12.45 4.67
C LEU A 48 5.02 13.48 5.38
N VAL A 49 5.49 14.73 5.46
CA VAL A 49 4.79 15.86 6.08
C VAL A 49 4.56 16.95 5.03
N ASP A 50 3.32 17.34 4.80
CA ASP A 50 2.93 18.34 3.79
C ASP A 50 3.43 18.00 2.37
N GLY A 51 3.42 16.71 2.02
CA GLY A 51 3.91 16.23 0.72
C GLY A 51 5.42 16.26 0.55
N LYS A 52 6.19 16.55 1.61
CA LYS A 52 7.65 16.50 1.61
C LYS A 52 8.16 15.52 2.65
N TRP A 53 9.16 14.73 2.27
CA TRP A 53 9.86 13.84 3.20
C TRP A 53 10.74 14.68 4.14
N LYS A 54 10.48 14.60 5.44
CA LYS A 54 11.23 15.28 6.49
C LYS A 54 11.92 14.25 7.37
N LYS A 55 13.21 14.46 7.63
CA LYS A 55 14.02 13.61 8.50
C LYS A 55 13.63 13.84 9.97
N ARG A 56 13.31 12.77 10.68
CA ARG A 56 12.91 12.75 12.10
C ARG A 56 14.04 12.28 13.02
N ARG A 57 14.93 11.41 12.51
CA ARG A 57 16.04 10.81 13.25
C ARG A 57 17.36 11.01 12.51
N THR A 58 18.49 11.02 13.22
CA THR A 58 19.81 11.22 12.61
C THR A 58 20.25 10.03 11.76
N ARG A 59 20.01 8.80 12.23
CA ARG A 59 20.33 7.56 11.50
C ARG A 59 19.18 7.21 10.56
N ASN A 60 19.52 6.92 9.31
CA ASN A 60 18.58 6.58 8.23
C ASN A 60 19.24 5.67 7.18
N GLU A 61 20.29 4.93 7.57
CA GLU A 61 21.12 4.17 6.64
C GLU A 61 20.31 3.07 5.96
N THR A 62 19.44 2.38 6.72
CA THR A 62 18.52 1.38 6.20
C THR A 62 17.54 1.96 5.18
N TRP A 63 16.98 3.14 5.47
CA TRP A 63 16.08 3.84 4.55
C TRP A 63 16.79 4.24 3.25
N ASP A 64 18.01 4.78 3.35
CA ASP A 64 18.81 5.16 2.20
C ASP A 64 19.22 3.95 1.36
N HIS A 65 19.50 2.79 1.97
CA HIS A 65 19.74 1.54 1.25
C HIS A 65 18.53 1.10 0.42
N LEU A 66 17.31 1.17 0.98
CA LEU A 66 16.09 0.87 0.22
C LEU A 66 15.93 1.82 -0.97
N VAL A 67 16.21 3.11 -0.77
CA VAL A 67 16.18 4.13 -1.84
C VAL A 67 17.21 3.81 -2.93
N TYR A 68 18.43 3.44 -2.58
CA TYR A 68 19.46 3.08 -3.56
C TYR A 68 19.13 1.81 -4.34
N GLY A 69 18.60 0.79 -3.65
CA GLY A 69 18.11 -0.43 -4.29
C GLY A 69 17.05 -0.12 -5.34
N GLU A 70 16.01 0.63 -4.96
CA GLU A 70 14.93 1.00 -5.87
C GLU A 70 15.39 1.93 -7.00
N ALA A 71 16.30 2.87 -6.71
CA ALA A 71 16.90 3.74 -7.72
C ALA A 71 17.67 2.95 -8.78
N THR A 72 18.39 1.90 -8.36
CA THR A 72 19.15 1.03 -9.26
C THR A 72 18.22 0.25 -10.19
N LEU A 73 17.09 -0.24 -9.67
CA LEU A 73 16.07 -0.91 -10.46
C LEU A 73 15.43 0.04 -11.49
N LEU A 74 15.13 1.28 -11.09
CA LEU A 74 14.48 2.27 -11.94
C LEU A 74 15.41 2.89 -13.00
N ARG A 75 16.73 2.75 -12.83
CA ARG A 75 17.71 3.33 -13.75
C ARG A 75 17.55 2.74 -15.16
N PRO A 76 17.56 3.57 -16.23
CA PRO A 76 17.47 3.08 -17.60
C PRO A 76 18.52 2.03 -17.92
N GLY A 77 18.09 0.92 -18.54
CA GLY A 77 18.94 -0.25 -18.82
C GLY A 77 18.75 -1.42 -17.85
N TYR A 78 18.03 -1.23 -16.74
CA TYR A 78 17.68 -2.29 -15.77
C TYR A 78 16.18 -2.61 -15.79
N ALA A 79 15.61 -2.93 -14.62
CA ALA A 79 14.21 -3.34 -14.42
C ALA A 79 13.19 -2.31 -14.89
N GLN A 80 13.49 -1.03 -14.67
CA GLN A 80 12.52 0.07 -14.74
C GLN A 80 11.27 -0.26 -13.90
N SER A 81 10.09 -0.35 -14.52
CA SER A 81 8.83 -0.70 -13.87
C SER A 81 8.55 -2.21 -13.78
N ARG A 82 9.45 -3.06 -14.29
CA ARG A 82 9.27 -4.52 -14.28
C ARG A 82 9.65 -5.10 -12.92
N VAL A 83 8.70 -5.80 -12.32
CA VAL A 83 8.83 -6.45 -11.01
C VAL A 83 9.13 -7.94 -11.12
N ASP A 84 9.06 -8.51 -12.33
CA ASP A 84 9.28 -9.94 -12.59
C ASP A 84 10.76 -10.37 -12.58
N MET A 85 11.68 -9.43 -12.39
CA MET A 85 13.13 -9.66 -12.30
C MET A 85 13.75 -10.45 -13.48
N ARG A 86 13.06 -10.61 -14.61
CA ARG A 86 13.57 -11.37 -15.78
C ARG A 86 14.76 -10.70 -16.47
N TRP A 87 15.03 -9.44 -16.15
CA TRP A 87 16.20 -8.70 -16.59
C TRP A 87 17.49 -9.12 -15.84
N VAL A 88 17.36 -9.79 -14.69
CA VAL A 88 18.49 -10.38 -13.98
C VAL A 88 18.94 -11.64 -14.74
N TRP A 89 20.25 -11.74 -15.00
CA TRP A 89 20.81 -12.91 -15.68
C TRP A 89 20.51 -14.20 -14.90
N ARG A 90 20.19 -15.28 -15.63
CA ARG A 90 19.71 -16.55 -15.05
C ARG A 90 20.62 -17.11 -13.95
N GLY A 91 21.95 -17.03 -14.08
CA GLY A 91 22.84 -17.55 -13.03
C GLY A 91 22.94 -16.68 -11.77
N PHE A 92 22.34 -15.48 -11.77
CA PHE A 92 22.09 -14.68 -10.56
C PHE A 92 20.62 -14.68 -10.15
N SER A 93 19.74 -15.37 -10.89
CA SER A 93 18.33 -15.46 -10.52
C SER A 93 18.16 -16.37 -9.32
N ILE A 94 17.46 -15.89 -8.29
CA ILE A 94 17.14 -16.70 -7.11
C ILE A 94 16.09 -17.73 -7.53
N VAL A 95 16.42 -19.01 -7.37
CA VAL A 95 15.42 -20.07 -7.43
C VAL A 95 14.65 -19.99 -6.13
N TRP A 96 13.43 -19.46 -6.19
CA TRP A 96 12.52 -19.51 -5.05
C TRP A 96 12.40 -20.97 -4.60
N PRO A 97 12.60 -21.27 -3.31
CA PRO A 97 12.30 -22.60 -2.82
C PRO A 97 10.85 -22.89 -3.23
N LYS A 98 10.64 -24.03 -3.89
CA LYS A 98 9.28 -24.54 -4.11
C LYS A 98 8.65 -24.56 -2.72
N ALA A 99 7.50 -23.88 -2.55
CA ALA A 99 6.80 -23.87 -1.28
C ALA A 99 6.81 -25.32 -0.78
N ALA A 100 7.45 -25.56 0.37
CA ALA A 100 7.33 -26.85 1.02
C ALA A 100 5.83 -27.09 1.15
N ASP A 101 5.38 -28.31 0.82
CA ASP A 101 3.97 -28.68 0.95
C ASP A 101 3.49 -28.13 2.31
N GLU A 102 2.57 -27.16 2.27
CA GLU A 102 2.01 -26.60 3.49
C GLU A 102 1.53 -27.81 4.31
N PRO A 103 1.91 -27.92 5.60
CA PRO A 103 1.29 -28.94 6.43
C PRO A 103 -0.22 -28.74 6.31
N GLU A 104 -0.91 -29.83 5.97
CA GLU A 104 -2.35 -29.91 5.79
C GLU A 104 -3.04 -29.02 6.84
N PRO A 105 -3.95 -28.10 6.43
CA PRO A 105 -4.53 -27.16 7.36
C PRO A 105 -5.15 -27.95 8.52
N ALA A 106 -4.71 -27.63 9.75
CA ALA A 106 -5.27 -28.22 10.94
C ALA A 106 -6.81 -28.16 10.86
N PRO A 107 -7.52 -29.23 11.26
CA PRO A 107 -8.96 -29.29 11.10
C PRO A 107 -9.59 -28.07 11.78
N VAL A 108 -10.32 -27.29 10.99
CA VAL A 108 -11.07 -26.14 11.47
C VAL A 108 -11.98 -26.65 12.59
N PRO A 109 -11.89 -26.15 13.84
CA PRO A 109 -12.83 -26.55 14.87
C PRO A 109 -14.24 -26.17 14.41
N ALA A 110 -15.17 -27.12 14.57
CA ALA A 110 -16.56 -26.98 14.18
C ALA A 110 -17.14 -25.64 14.66
N PRO A 111 -18.01 -24.97 13.87
CA PRO A 111 -18.68 -23.75 14.31
C PRO A 111 -19.34 -23.97 15.67
N ILE A 112 -18.88 -23.22 16.68
CA ILE A 112 -19.59 -23.11 17.94
C ILE A 112 -20.90 -22.40 17.61
N GLU A 113 -22.03 -23.09 17.79
CA GLU A 113 -23.35 -22.49 17.75
C GLU A 113 -23.42 -21.40 18.84
N THR A 114 -23.22 -20.16 18.42
CA THR A 114 -23.56 -19.00 19.22
C THR A 114 -25.07 -19.03 19.42
N LYS A 115 -25.52 -19.41 20.63
CA LYS A 115 -26.91 -19.21 21.06
C LYS A 115 -27.29 -17.76 20.74
N GLN A 116 -28.29 -17.59 19.89
CA GLN A 116 -28.93 -16.30 19.64
C GLN A 116 -29.56 -15.82 20.95
N GLU A 117 -28.96 -14.81 21.54
CA GLU A 117 -29.59 -14.02 22.59
C GLU A 117 -30.63 -13.11 21.91
N ASN A 118 -31.90 -13.38 22.22
CA ASN A 118 -33.03 -12.63 21.69
C ASN A 118 -33.06 -11.25 22.35
N ASP A 119 -32.63 -10.22 21.63
CA ASP A 119 -32.97 -8.83 21.96
C ASP A 119 -34.20 -8.38 21.13
N PRO A 120 -35.14 -7.62 21.73
CA PRO A 120 -36.42 -7.32 21.12
C PRO A 120 -36.29 -6.33 19.95
N SER A 121 -37.03 -6.65 18.88
CA SER A 121 -37.13 -5.88 17.64
C SER A 121 -37.47 -4.40 17.87
N PRO A 122 -36.80 -3.44 17.20
CA PRO A 122 -37.20 -2.03 17.22
C PRO A 122 -38.53 -1.82 16.45
N PRO A 123 -39.37 -0.85 16.86
CA PRO A 123 -40.67 -0.61 16.24
C PRO A 123 -40.55 -0.03 14.81
N ALA A 124 -41.51 -0.42 13.96
CA ALA A 124 -41.54 -0.12 12.54
C ALA A 124 -41.50 1.39 12.21
N PRO A 125 -40.83 1.82 11.11
CA PRO A 125 -40.76 3.22 10.72
C PRO A 125 -42.09 3.73 10.13
N ALA A 126 -42.49 4.94 10.55
CA ALA A 126 -43.68 5.64 10.09
C ALA A 126 -43.66 5.94 8.56
N PRO A 127 -44.84 6.00 7.90
CA PRO A 127 -44.91 6.14 6.44
C PRO A 127 -44.41 7.51 5.95
N ARG A 128 -43.50 7.48 4.96
CA ARG A 128 -42.94 8.69 4.32
C ARG A 128 -43.99 9.41 3.46
N ARG A 129 -44.22 10.69 3.77
CA ARG A 129 -45.07 11.62 3.01
C ARG A 129 -44.45 11.93 1.63
N ARG A 130 -45.17 11.63 0.55
CA ARG A 130 -44.74 11.93 -0.84
C ARG A 130 -44.70 13.45 -1.07
N LYS A 131 -43.61 13.97 -1.63
CA LYS A 131 -43.50 15.38 -2.04
C LYS A 131 -44.18 15.59 -3.41
N ALA A 132 -44.97 16.67 -3.53
CA ALA A 132 -45.64 17.07 -4.76
C ALA A 132 -44.64 17.60 -5.83
N PRO A 133 -44.96 17.48 -7.13
CA PRO A 133 -44.05 17.88 -8.20
C PRO A 133 -43.93 19.42 -8.31
N VAL A 134 -42.70 19.90 -8.43
CA VAL A 134 -42.38 21.32 -8.63
C VAL A 134 -42.68 21.72 -10.09
N ARG A 135 -43.54 22.73 -10.28
CA ARG A 135 -43.80 23.35 -11.59
C ARG A 135 -42.57 24.13 -12.07
N ARG A 136 -42.12 23.87 -13.30
CA ARG A 136 -41.10 24.66 -14.00
C ARG A 136 -41.66 26.04 -14.37
N GLY A 137 -41.16 27.09 -13.72
CA GLY A 137 -41.36 28.50 -14.09
C GLY A 137 -40.12 29.07 -14.77
N LYS A 138 -40.33 29.90 -15.79
CA LYS A 138 -39.34 30.39 -16.77
C LYS A 138 -38.31 31.36 -16.19
N GLY A 139 -37.20 31.48 -16.93
CA GLY A 139 -35.95 32.11 -16.54
C GLY A 139 -35.97 33.62 -16.36
N TRP A 140 -34.91 34.08 -15.68
CA TRP A 140 -34.54 35.49 -15.53
C TRP A 140 -33.02 35.59 -15.69
N MET A 141 -32.57 35.78 -16.94
CA MET A 141 -31.28 36.39 -17.27
C MET A 141 -31.56 37.34 -18.43
N GLY A 142 -31.10 38.60 -18.31
CA GLY A 142 -31.09 39.55 -19.43
C GLY A 142 -31.78 40.88 -19.17
N ARG A 143 -31.54 41.53 -18.03
CA ARG A 143 -31.62 42.99 -17.93
C ARG A 143 -30.40 43.48 -17.15
N LEU A 144 -29.30 43.66 -17.90
CA LEU A 144 -28.19 44.53 -17.53
C LEU A 144 -27.91 45.39 -18.75
N SER A 145 -27.61 46.64 -18.40
CA SER A 145 -27.43 47.86 -19.19
C SER A 145 -26.45 47.77 -20.36
#